data_AF-A0A653L391-F1
#
_entry.id   AF-A0A653L391-F1
#
_cell.length_a   1.000
_cell.length_b   1.000
_cell.length_c   1.000
_cell.angle_alpha   90.00
_cell.angle_beta   90.00
_cell.angle_gamma   90.00
#
_symmetry.space_group_name_H-M   'P 1'
#
loop_
_entity.id
_entity.type
_entity.pdbx_description
1 polymer ?
#
loop_
_entity_poly.entity_id
_entity_poly.type
_entity_poly.pdbx_seq_one_letter_code
_entity_poly.pdbx_strand_id
1 'polypeptide(L)'
;MLSENLLSYRKRIDEDTGLQSKRKLLVLLSVLMLAIDFTGATFKEANTFIFKIEFENQSGLNIFLLLSVVYLLIRYYAYAHSYHEELYNLWSGRMLEDRNVFYYDVVMEDVRGLLGPAVEFSGSDEPGIQESKYYVSGIFKRALTFPSYHIDEDGETHQFEKLIKLTKFNDKWTRKKYIKLLSYELKYQSSAFFKYRENLDLIGPYVIGSLAIMLTLWKML
;
A
#
# COMPACT_ATOMS: atom_id res chain seq x y z
N MET A 1 4.78 21.15 4.92
CA MET A 1 5.03 19.86 5.58
C MET A 1 4.82 18.67 4.63
N LEU A 2 3.61 18.49 4.07
CA LEU A 2 3.30 17.32 3.22
C LEU A 2 4.07 17.26 1.88
N SER A 3 4.47 18.42 1.32
CA SER A 3 5.30 18.52 0.12
C SER A 3 6.77 18.13 0.37
N GLU A 4 7.29 18.46 1.54
CA GLU A 4 8.68 18.19 1.93
C GLU A 4 8.88 16.71 2.28
N ASN A 5 7.92 16.12 2.99
CA ASN A 5 7.87 14.68 3.26
C ASN A 5 7.80 13.86 1.96
N LEU A 6 7.08 14.36 0.96
CA LEU A 6 6.95 13.70 -0.33
C LEU A 6 8.24 13.79 -1.17
N LEU A 7 8.96 14.91 -1.10
CA LEU A 7 10.26 15.06 -1.75
C LEU A 7 11.31 14.15 -1.11
N SER A 8 11.37 14.10 0.22
CA SER A 8 12.30 13.21 0.92
C SER A 8 11.98 11.74 0.67
N TYR A 9 10.69 11.37 0.64
CA TYR A 9 10.24 10.04 0.26
C TYR A 9 10.68 9.64 -1.14
N ARG A 10 10.46 10.51 -2.14
CA ARG A 10 10.90 10.28 -3.53
C ARG A 10 12.40 10.11 -3.62
N LYS A 11 13.17 10.94 -2.91
CA LYS A 11 14.62 10.84 -2.86
C LYS A 11 15.07 9.49 -2.31
N ARG A 12 14.46 8.98 -1.24
CA ARG A 12 14.80 7.65 -0.70
C ARG A 12 14.53 6.52 -1.70
N ILE A 13 13.40 6.54 -2.40
CA ILE A 13 13.12 5.58 -3.49
C ILE A 13 14.15 5.68 -4.61
N ASP A 14 14.50 6.90 -5.00
CA ASP A 14 15.42 7.18 -6.10
C ASP A 14 16.89 6.86 -5.73
N GLU A 15 17.22 6.76 -4.45
CA GLU A 15 18.56 6.42 -3.95
C GLU A 15 18.68 4.96 -3.48
N ASP A 16 17.57 4.25 -3.30
CA ASP A 16 17.55 2.84 -2.90
C ASP A 16 17.96 1.91 -4.06
N THR A 17 19.28 1.74 -4.18
CA THR A 17 19.90 0.83 -5.16
C THR A 17 19.40 -0.62 -5.04
N GLY A 18 19.03 -1.05 -3.83
CA GLY A 18 18.48 -2.37 -3.57
C GLY A 18 17.13 -2.55 -4.25
N LEU A 19 16.18 -1.67 -3.94
CA LEU A 19 14.86 -1.63 -4.54
C LEU A 19 14.93 -1.49 -6.06
N GLN A 20 15.76 -0.58 -6.57
CA GLN A 20 15.91 -0.34 -8.01
C GLN A 20 16.43 -1.54 -8.78
N SER A 21 17.45 -2.22 -8.22
CA SER A 21 18.00 -3.43 -8.82
C SER A 21 16.95 -4.54 -8.93
N LYS A 22 16.20 -4.79 -7.85
CA LYS A 22 15.15 -5.82 -7.85
C LYS A 22 13.98 -5.45 -8.76
N ARG A 23 13.57 -4.19 -8.77
CA ARG A 23 12.57 -3.66 -9.71
C ARG A 23 12.98 -3.92 -11.14
N LYS A 24 14.20 -3.53 -11.53
CA LYS A 24 14.70 -3.69 -12.90
C LYS A 24 14.74 -5.15 -13.33
N LEU A 25 15.25 -6.03 -12.47
CA LEU A 25 15.31 -7.47 -12.74
C LEU A 25 13.91 -8.08 -12.89
N LEU A 26 12.98 -7.75 -12.00
CA LEU A 26 11.60 -8.22 -12.06
C LEU A 26 10.91 -7.77 -13.35
N VAL A 27 10.99 -6.48 -13.68
CA VAL A 27 10.38 -5.93 -14.90
C VAL A 27 11.00 -6.56 -16.14
N LEU A 28 12.33 -6.64 -16.23
CA LEU A 28 13.03 -7.24 -17.37
C LEU A 28 12.58 -8.69 -17.59
N LEU A 29 12.61 -9.50 -16.53
CA LEU A 29 12.27 -10.92 -16.64
C LEU A 29 10.78 -11.13 -16.97
N SER A 30 9.90 -10.32 -16.38
CA SER A 30 8.46 -10.38 -16.65
C SER A 30 8.14 -9.98 -18.08
N VAL A 31 8.79 -8.93 -18.61
CA VAL A 31 8.62 -8.51 -20.01
C VAL A 31 9.19 -9.56 -20.97
N LEU A 32 10.34 -10.17 -20.66
CA LEU A 32 10.90 -11.26 -21.45
C LEU A 32 9.92 -12.45 -21.51
N MET A 33 9.37 -12.84 -20.36
CA MET A 33 8.39 -13.91 -20.24
C MET A 33 7.12 -13.60 -21.05
N LEU A 34 6.57 -12.39 -20.92
CA LEU A 34 5.46 -11.92 -21.74
C LEU A 34 5.79 -11.98 -23.24
N ALA A 35 6.99 -11.56 -23.65
CA ALA A 35 7.40 -11.57 -25.05
C ALA A 35 7.45 -13.00 -25.61
N ILE A 36 8.01 -13.96 -24.85
CA ILE A 36 8.03 -15.38 -25.22
C ILE A 36 6.60 -15.90 -25.40
N ASP A 37 5.72 -15.60 -24.43
CA ASP A 37 4.34 -16.04 -24.48
C ASP A 37 3.55 -15.39 -25.62
N PHE A 38 3.69 -14.09 -25.86
CA PHE A 38 2.97 -13.44 -26.96
C PHE A 38 3.48 -13.86 -28.34
N THR A 39 4.78 -14.07 -28.50
CA THR A 39 5.38 -14.40 -29.82
C THR A 39 5.38 -15.89 -30.13
N GLY A 40 5.24 -16.76 -29.12
CA GLY A 40 5.47 -18.19 -29.28
C GLY A 40 6.93 -18.51 -29.61
N ALA A 41 7.85 -17.58 -29.35
CA ALA A 41 9.26 -17.75 -29.63
C ALA A 41 9.82 -18.96 -28.87
N THR A 42 10.37 -19.91 -29.62
CA THR A 42 11.04 -21.07 -29.05
C THR A 42 12.52 -20.77 -28.90
N PHE A 43 13.10 -20.97 -27.72
CA PHE A 43 14.55 -20.90 -27.54
C PHE A 43 15.21 -22.04 -28.29
N LYS A 44 15.71 -21.77 -29.49
CA LYS A 44 16.42 -22.76 -30.29
C LYS A 44 17.86 -22.94 -29.82
N GLU A 45 18.53 -21.85 -29.44
CA GLU A 45 19.94 -21.86 -29.01
C GLU A 45 20.22 -20.70 -28.03
N ALA A 46 20.97 -20.95 -26.96
CA ALA A 46 21.57 -19.92 -26.12
C ALA A 46 23.09 -19.92 -26.31
N ASN A 47 23.61 -18.99 -27.12
CA ASN A 47 25.06 -18.82 -27.33
C ASN A 47 25.69 -18.09 -26.16
N THR A 48 25.99 -18.80 -25.08
CA THR A 48 27.01 -18.38 -24.12
C THR A 48 28.37 -18.78 -24.69
N PHE A 49 29.22 -17.79 -24.97
CA PHE A 49 30.50 -17.79 -25.72
C PHE A 49 31.46 -19.01 -25.65
N ILE A 50 31.23 -20.03 -24.82
CA ILE A 50 32.08 -21.23 -24.67
C ILE A 50 31.26 -22.55 -24.70
N PHE A 51 29.93 -22.52 -24.53
CA PHE A 51 29.08 -23.72 -24.50
C PHE A 51 27.74 -23.51 -25.21
N LYS A 52 27.42 -24.40 -26.16
CA LYS A 52 26.09 -24.49 -26.78
C LYS A 52 25.18 -25.29 -25.86
N ILE A 53 24.20 -24.63 -25.23
CA ILE A 53 23.17 -25.30 -24.43
C ILE A 53 21.94 -25.46 -25.32
N GLU A 54 21.63 -26.70 -25.70
CA GLU A 54 20.37 -27.05 -26.37
C GLU A 54 19.35 -27.46 -25.30
N PHE A 55 18.18 -26.82 -25.30
CA PHE A 55 17.13 -27.12 -24.34
C PHE A 55 16.26 -28.25 -24.85
N GLU A 56 16.52 -29.48 -24.40
CA GLU A 56 15.69 -30.65 -24.75
C GLU A 56 14.24 -30.52 -24.23
N ASN A 57 14.06 -29.88 -23.07
CA ASN A 57 12.75 -29.65 -22.46
C ASN A 57 12.41 -28.15 -22.42
N GLN A 58 11.84 -27.65 -23.52
CA GLN A 58 11.40 -26.26 -23.64
C GLN A 58 10.32 -25.86 -22.61
N SER A 59 9.50 -26.81 -22.17
CA SER A 59 8.50 -26.58 -21.11
C SER A 59 9.17 -26.28 -19.76
N GLY A 60 10.29 -26.94 -19.47
CA GLY A 60 11.06 -26.71 -18.23
C GLY A 60 11.60 -25.28 -18.10
N LEU A 61 11.96 -24.64 -19.22
CA LEU A 61 12.43 -23.26 -19.23
C LEU A 61 11.32 -22.27 -18.85
N ASN A 62 10.10 -22.47 -19.36
CA ASN A 62 8.95 -21.62 -19.01
C ASN A 62 8.58 -21.73 -17.53
N ILE A 63 8.63 -22.95 -16.97
CA ILE A 63 8.44 -23.18 -15.53
C ILE A 63 9.53 -22.47 -14.72
N PHE A 64 10.79 -22.55 -15.14
CA PHE A 64 11.90 -21.88 -14.47
C PHE A 64 11.76 -20.35 -14.48
N LEU A 65 11.36 -19.77 -15.62
CA LEU A 65 11.07 -18.33 -15.72
C LEU A 65 9.91 -17.94 -14.81
N LEU A 66 8.84 -18.72 -14.78
CA LEU A 66 7.70 -18.52 -13.88
C LEU A 66 8.13 -18.50 -12.41
N LEU A 67 8.87 -19.52 -11.96
CA LEU A 67 9.39 -19.58 -10.58
C LEU A 67 10.32 -18.41 -10.27
N SER A 68 11.13 -17.99 -11.24
CA SER A 68 12.04 -16.85 -11.09
C SER A 68 11.27 -15.54 -10.92
N VAL A 69 10.19 -15.31 -11.68
CA VAL A 69 9.32 -14.13 -11.52
C VAL A 69 8.61 -14.16 -10.18
N VAL A 70 8.07 -15.31 -9.75
CA VAL A 70 7.45 -15.46 -8.42
C VAL A 70 8.44 -15.13 -7.30
N TYR A 71 9.65 -15.68 -7.37
CA TYR A 71 10.72 -15.38 -6.42
C TYR A 71 11.08 -13.89 -6.40
N LEU A 72 11.20 -13.26 -7.58
CA LEU A 72 11.50 -11.84 -7.69
C LEU A 72 10.36 -10.95 -7.17
N LEU A 73 9.09 -11.34 -7.32
CA LEU A 73 7.95 -10.64 -6.73
C LEU A 73 8.00 -10.66 -5.20
N ILE A 74 8.23 -11.83 -4.61
CA ILE A 74 8.37 -11.97 -3.14
C ILE A 74 9.53 -11.12 -2.65
N ARG A 75 10.67 -11.19 -3.35
CA ARG A 75 11.85 -10.40 -2.98
C ARG A 75 11.59 -8.91 -3.14
N TYR A 76 10.95 -8.48 -4.23
CA TYR A 76 10.61 -7.08 -4.44
C TYR A 76 9.68 -6.56 -3.34
N TYR A 77 8.68 -7.34 -2.94
CA TYR A 77 7.79 -7.02 -1.82
C TYR A 77 8.55 -6.76 -0.52
N ALA A 78 9.51 -7.61 -0.18
CA ALA A 78 10.31 -7.43 1.03
C ALA A 78 11.06 -6.08 1.07
N TYR A 79 11.51 -5.56 -0.08
CA TYR A 79 12.16 -4.23 -0.15
C TYR A 79 11.15 -3.09 -0.25
N ALA A 80 10.02 -3.30 -0.94
CA ALA A 80 9.00 -2.28 -1.17
C ALA A 80 8.07 -2.06 0.04
N HIS A 81 8.05 -2.98 1.02
CA HIS A 81 7.09 -2.99 2.11
C HIS A 81 7.04 -1.68 2.91
N SER A 82 8.19 -1.18 3.38
CA SER A 82 8.27 0.09 4.12
C SER A 82 7.73 1.27 3.30
N TYR A 83 8.02 1.28 2.00
CA TYR A 83 7.53 2.32 1.09
C TYR A 83 6.01 2.26 0.88
N HIS A 84 5.39 1.07 0.95
CA HIS A 84 3.94 0.93 0.92
C HIS A 84 3.28 1.48 2.20
N GLU A 85 3.87 1.24 3.36
CA GLU A 85 3.38 1.82 4.63
C GLU A 85 3.44 3.35 4.61
N GLU A 86 4.52 3.90 4.07
CA GLU A 86 4.65 5.35 3.93
C GLU A 86 3.66 5.95 2.92
N LEU A 87 3.44 5.31 1.77
CA LEU A 87 2.38 5.72 0.84
C LEU A 87 1.02 5.69 1.51
N TYR A 88 0.78 4.66 2.31
CA TYR A 88 -0.43 4.52 3.11
C TYR A 88 -0.63 5.73 4.03
N ASN A 89 0.41 6.10 4.79
CA ASN A 89 0.37 7.27 5.66
C ASN A 89 0.15 8.58 4.87
N LEU A 90 0.75 8.71 3.69
CA LEU A 90 0.60 9.90 2.84
C LEU A 90 -0.83 10.09 2.31
N TRP A 91 -1.44 9.05 1.73
CA TRP A 91 -2.80 9.21 1.18
C TRP A 91 -3.85 9.28 2.29
N SER A 92 -3.68 8.51 3.36
CA SER A 92 -4.62 8.49 4.48
C SER A 92 -4.55 9.77 5.31
N GLY A 93 -3.36 10.36 5.48
CA GLY A 93 -3.20 11.69 6.06
C GLY A 93 -3.94 12.76 5.26
N ARG A 94 -3.77 12.80 3.92
CA ARG A 94 -4.52 13.72 3.04
C ARG A 94 -6.03 13.53 3.12
N MET A 95 -6.50 12.31 3.37
CA MET A 95 -7.91 12.02 3.56
C MET A 95 -8.42 12.59 4.88
N LEU A 96 -7.65 12.48 5.96
CA LEU A 96 -8.01 13.08 7.26
C LEU A 96 -7.86 14.60 7.30
N GLU A 97 -7.01 15.19 6.45
CA GLU A 97 -6.95 16.65 6.25
C GLU A 97 -8.18 17.22 5.53
N ASP A 98 -8.99 16.39 4.86
CA ASP A 98 -10.25 16.82 4.25
C ASP A 98 -11.30 17.07 5.34
N ARG A 99 -11.69 18.33 5.50
CA ARG A 99 -12.73 18.76 6.45
C ARG A 99 -14.08 18.05 6.24
N ASN A 100 -14.36 17.52 5.05
CA ASN A 100 -15.57 16.71 4.86
C ASN A 100 -15.48 15.35 5.54
N VAL A 101 -14.26 14.82 5.72
CA VAL A 101 -14.00 13.53 6.34
C VAL A 101 -13.77 13.69 7.84
N PHE A 102 -12.82 14.54 8.22
CA PHE A 102 -12.41 14.77 9.59
C PHE A 102 -12.01 16.23 9.79
N TYR A 103 -12.53 16.86 10.84
CA TYR A 103 -11.95 18.08 11.37
C TYR A 103 -12.24 18.20 12.85
N TYR A 104 -11.27 18.72 13.60
CA TYR A 104 -11.46 19.06 15.00
C TYR A 104 -11.92 20.51 15.11
N ASP A 105 -13.07 20.73 15.75
CA ASP A 105 -13.58 22.07 16.04
C ASP A 105 -13.13 22.48 17.44
N VAL A 106 -12.13 23.38 17.51
CA VAL A 106 -11.51 23.82 18.78
C VAL A 106 -12.52 24.53 19.68
N VAL A 107 -13.52 25.22 19.12
CA VAL A 107 -14.49 25.99 19.90
C VAL A 107 -15.52 25.08 20.57
N MET A 108 -15.90 24.02 19.86
CA MET A 108 -16.90 23.06 20.31
C MET A 108 -16.25 21.83 20.97
N GLU A 109 -14.91 21.80 20.99
CA GLU A 109 -14.08 20.70 21.49
C GLU A 109 -14.49 19.32 20.94
N ASP A 110 -14.94 19.27 19.69
CA ASP A 110 -15.58 18.08 19.11
C ASP A 110 -15.02 17.73 17.73
N VAL A 111 -15.01 16.43 17.42
CA VAL A 111 -14.71 15.94 16.07
C VAL A 111 -15.95 16.09 15.20
N ARG A 112 -15.75 16.70 14.04
CA ARG A 112 -16.79 16.92 13.03
C ARG A 112 -16.35 16.35 11.67
N GLY A 113 -17.23 16.50 10.68
CA GLY A 113 -17.10 15.85 9.38
C GLY A 113 -17.80 14.49 9.35
N LEU A 114 -17.45 13.65 8.38
CA LEU A 114 -18.03 12.32 8.23
C LEU A 114 -17.77 11.43 9.44
N LEU A 115 -16.58 11.53 10.03
CA LEU A 115 -16.13 10.69 11.14
C LEU A 115 -16.58 11.16 12.52
N GLY A 116 -17.00 12.42 12.67
CA GLY A 116 -17.50 12.95 13.95
C GLY A 116 -18.54 12.07 14.66
N PRO A 117 -19.59 11.59 13.96
CA PRO A 117 -20.56 10.66 14.53
C PRO A 117 -20.01 9.32 15.06
N ALA A 118 -18.80 8.91 14.64
CA ALA A 118 -18.14 7.69 15.12
C ALA A 118 -17.32 7.92 16.40
N VAL A 119 -17.09 9.18 16.79
CA VAL A 119 -16.40 9.58 18.01
C VAL A 119 -17.47 9.83 19.08
N GLU A 120 -17.40 9.08 20.18
CA GLU A 120 -18.44 9.07 21.24
C GLU A 120 -18.05 9.93 22.47
N PHE A 121 -16.91 10.61 22.44
CA PHE A 121 -16.36 11.40 23.54
C PHE A 121 -16.00 12.82 23.08
N SER A 122 -15.91 13.74 24.05
CA SER A 122 -15.45 15.10 23.82
C SER A 122 -13.94 15.14 23.63
N GLY A 123 -13.45 16.04 22.78
CA GLY A 123 -12.02 16.31 22.62
C GLY A 123 -11.35 16.86 23.86
N SER A 124 -12.12 17.43 24.80
CA SER A 124 -11.62 17.80 26.13
C SER A 124 -11.13 16.61 26.94
N ASP A 125 -11.84 15.48 26.82
CA ASP A 125 -11.56 14.26 27.59
C ASP A 125 -10.36 13.52 26.98
N GLU A 126 -10.16 13.68 25.67
CA GLU A 126 -9.18 12.96 24.87
C GLU A 126 -8.49 13.92 23.88
N PRO A 127 -7.60 14.81 24.36
CA PRO A 127 -7.00 15.87 23.54
C PRO A 127 -6.18 15.33 22.37
N GLY A 128 -5.64 14.12 22.50
CA GLY A 128 -4.88 13.46 21.44
C GLY A 128 -5.69 13.11 20.20
N ILE A 129 -7.02 13.21 20.23
CA ILE A 129 -7.88 13.00 19.04
C ILE A 129 -7.52 13.94 17.89
N GLN A 130 -6.91 15.10 18.17
CA GLN A 130 -6.42 16.03 17.15
C GLN A 130 -5.33 15.42 16.26
N GLU A 131 -4.56 14.48 16.80
CA GLU A 131 -3.47 13.77 16.12
C GLU A 131 -3.92 12.40 15.59
N SER A 132 -5.21 12.26 15.29
CA SER A 132 -5.79 11.02 14.78
C SER A 132 -5.11 10.54 13.50
N LYS A 133 -4.83 9.25 13.46
CA LYS A 133 -4.37 8.52 12.28
C LYS A 133 -5.44 7.55 11.82
N TYR A 134 -5.49 7.35 10.52
CA TYR A 134 -6.38 6.36 9.93
C TYR A 134 -5.68 5.01 9.93
N TYR A 135 -6.38 3.95 10.34
CA TYR A 135 -5.84 2.60 10.41
C TYR A 135 -6.73 1.61 9.66
N VAL A 136 -6.11 0.78 8.81
CA VAL A 136 -6.77 -0.28 8.04
C VAL A 136 -6.28 -1.63 8.54
N SER A 137 -7.20 -2.48 9.01
CA SER A 137 -6.90 -3.88 9.34
C SER A 137 -7.72 -4.83 8.47
N GLY A 138 -7.11 -5.39 7.43
CA GLY A 138 -7.80 -6.25 6.46
C GLY A 138 -8.85 -5.51 5.61
N ILE A 139 -9.69 -6.27 4.91
CA ILE A 139 -10.49 -5.75 3.79
C ILE A 139 -11.53 -4.71 4.23
N PHE A 140 -12.22 -4.92 5.36
CA PHE A 140 -13.31 -4.06 5.84
C PHE A 140 -13.19 -3.64 7.31
N LYS A 141 -12.04 -3.81 7.96
CA LYS A 141 -11.86 -3.25 9.30
C LYS A 141 -11.08 -1.95 9.17
N ARG A 142 -11.71 -0.88 9.67
CA ARG A 142 -11.17 0.47 9.68
C ARG A 142 -11.23 0.97 11.11
N ALA A 143 -10.23 1.74 11.49
CA ALA A 143 -10.17 2.37 12.79
C ALA A 143 -9.55 3.76 12.69
N LEU A 144 -9.83 4.58 13.70
CA LEU A 144 -9.01 5.75 14.01
C LEU A 144 -8.14 5.39 15.20
N THR A 145 -6.87 5.77 15.14
CA THR A 145 -5.95 5.66 16.26
C THR A 145 -5.44 7.02 16.67
N PHE A 146 -5.25 7.23 17.96
CA PHE A 146 -4.77 8.52 18.49
C PHE A 146 -4.03 8.32 19.82
N PRO A 147 -3.09 9.20 20.16
CA PRO A 147 -2.39 9.14 21.44
C PRO A 147 -3.34 9.44 22.59
N SER A 148 -3.25 8.65 23.67
CA SER A 148 -3.99 8.82 24.91
C SER A 148 -3.03 8.67 26.07
N TYR A 149 -3.34 9.29 27.20
CA TYR A 149 -2.49 9.27 28.40
C TYR A 149 -3.25 8.62 29.55
N HIS A 150 -2.60 7.70 30.26
CA HIS A 150 -3.08 7.14 31.52
C HIS A 150 -2.14 7.56 32.63
N ILE A 151 -2.68 7.93 33.79
CA ILE A 151 -1.91 8.18 35.00
C ILE A 151 -2.06 6.94 35.88
N ASP A 152 -0.96 6.25 36.15
CA ASP A 152 -0.98 5.06 37.01
C ASP A 152 -1.07 5.45 38.49
N GLU A 153 -1.30 4.46 39.36
CA GLU A 153 -1.45 4.67 40.81
C GLU A 153 -0.22 5.34 41.46
N ASP A 154 0.95 5.18 40.85
CA ASP A 154 2.22 5.80 41.26
C ASP A 154 2.41 7.24 40.72
N GLY A 155 1.44 7.78 39.96
CA GLY A 155 1.47 9.13 39.39
C GLY A 155 2.28 9.25 38.09
N GLU A 156 2.81 8.15 37.55
CA GLU A 156 3.50 8.14 36.26
C GLU A 156 2.50 8.20 35.09
N THR A 157 2.81 9.03 34.08
CA THR A 157 1.97 9.17 32.89
C THR A 157 2.48 8.26 31.78
N HIS A 158 1.69 7.26 31.42
CA HIS A 158 1.98 6.37 30.30
C HIS A 158 1.19 6.78 29.06
N GLN A 159 1.91 6.97 27.95
CA GLN A 159 1.31 7.20 26.65
C GLN A 159 0.97 5.86 25.98
N PHE A 160 -0.27 5.70 25.54
CA PHE A 160 -0.71 4.54 24.77
C PHE A 160 -1.54 4.98 23.55
N GLU A 161 -1.68 4.10 22.57
CA GLU A 161 -2.48 4.39 21.37
C GLU A 161 -3.89 3.83 21.56
N LYS A 162 -4.88 4.73 21.59
CA LYS A 162 -6.30 4.37 21.71
C LYS A 162 -6.88 4.16 20.31
N LEU A 163 -7.79 3.19 20.19
CA LEU A 163 -8.33 2.75 18.91
C LEU A 163 -9.87 2.83 18.89
N ILE A 164 -10.42 3.62 17.97
CA ILE A 164 -11.86 3.68 17.67
C ILE A 164 -12.14 2.79 16.46
N LYS A 165 -12.84 1.67 16.67
CA LYS A 165 -13.26 0.78 15.59
C LYS A 165 -14.41 1.41 14.81
N LEU A 166 -14.18 1.78 13.56
CA LEU A 166 -15.20 2.35 12.67
C LEU A 166 -16.22 1.31 12.18
N THR A 167 -16.04 0.04 12.53
CA THR A 167 -17.02 -1.04 12.31
C THR A 167 -18.01 -1.17 13.47
N LYS A 168 -17.79 -0.48 14.61
CA LYS A 168 -18.73 -0.42 15.72
C LYS A 168 -19.76 0.66 15.42
N PHE A 169 -20.94 0.26 14.96
CA PHE A 169 -22.02 1.18 14.63
C PHE A 169 -22.80 1.61 15.87
N ASN A 170 -23.27 2.86 15.86
CA ASN A 170 -24.15 3.44 16.89
C ASN A 170 -25.28 4.24 16.21
N ASP A 171 -26.15 4.88 16.98
CA ASP A 171 -27.30 5.61 16.44
C ASP A 171 -26.91 6.75 15.49
N LYS A 172 -25.73 7.35 15.70
CA LYS A 172 -25.19 8.44 14.87
C LYS A 172 -24.30 7.92 13.73
N TRP A 173 -23.59 6.82 13.92
CA TRP A 173 -22.65 6.19 12.99
C TRP A 173 -23.23 4.91 12.38
N THR A 174 -23.78 5.04 11.18
CA THR A 174 -24.49 3.96 10.49
C THR A 174 -23.68 3.36 9.35
N ARG A 175 -24.07 2.16 8.91
CA ARG A 175 -23.48 1.48 7.74
C ARG A 175 -23.42 2.35 6.48
N LYS A 176 -24.43 3.22 6.27
CA LYS A 176 -24.44 4.16 5.13
C LYS A 176 -23.29 5.17 5.19
N LYS A 177 -22.99 5.71 6.38
CA LYS A 177 -21.85 6.62 6.58
C LYS A 177 -20.52 5.89 6.45
N TYR A 178 -20.45 4.64 6.89
CA TYR A 178 -19.28 3.79 6.70
C TYR A 178 -19.02 3.46 5.22
N ILE A 179 -20.04 3.13 4.42
CA ILE A 179 -19.88 2.96 2.97
C ILE A 179 -19.45 4.28 2.33
N LYS A 180 -20.00 5.42 2.77
CA LYS A 180 -19.55 6.73 2.32
C LYS A 180 -18.07 6.96 2.64
N LEU A 181 -17.58 6.55 3.82
CA LEU A 181 -16.17 6.62 4.17
C LEU A 181 -15.32 5.78 3.20
N LEU A 182 -15.73 4.55 2.89
CA LEU A 182 -15.04 3.72 1.89
C LEU A 182 -14.99 4.37 0.50
N SER A 183 -16.02 5.15 0.14
CA SER A 183 -15.99 5.90 -1.13
C SER A 183 -14.97 7.06 -1.12
N TYR A 184 -14.77 7.71 0.03
CA TYR A 184 -13.69 8.69 0.19
C TYR A 184 -12.33 8.01 0.16
N GLU A 185 -12.17 6.89 0.88
CA GLU A 185 -10.97 6.06 0.82
C GLU A 185 -10.60 5.71 -0.62
N LEU A 186 -11.57 5.19 -1.40
CA LEU A 186 -11.36 4.86 -2.81
C LEU A 186 -10.97 6.10 -3.63
N LYS A 187 -11.63 7.24 -3.43
CA LYS A 187 -11.29 8.50 -4.11
C LYS A 187 -9.85 8.91 -3.84
N TYR A 188 -9.41 8.87 -2.59
CA TYR A 188 -8.05 9.26 -2.20
C TYR A 188 -7.01 8.24 -2.66
N GLN A 189 -7.30 6.94 -2.58
CA GLN A 189 -6.44 5.88 -3.12
C GLN A 189 -6.29 5.97 -4.64
N SER A 190 -7.40 6.14 -5.38
CA SER A 190 -7.35 6.32 -6.84
C SER A 190 -6.63 7.62 -7.22
N SER A 191 -6.90 8.73 -6.52
CA SER A 191 -6.15 9.97 -6.75
C SER A 191 -4.67 9.78 -6.44
N ALA A 192 -4.31 9.02 -5.39
CA ALA A 192 -2.94 8.71 -5.08
C ALA A 192 -2.30 7.93 -6.24
N PHE A 193 -2.99 6.89 -6.73
CA PHE A 193 -2.52 6.02 -7.79
C PHE A 193 -2.23 6.75 -9.11
N PHE A 194 -3.13 7.62 -9.56
CA PHE A 194 -2.99 8.29 -10.87
C PHE A 194 -2.19 9.59 -10.83
N LYS A 195 -2.24 10.35 -9.72
CA LYS A 195 -1.62 11.68 -9.65
C LYS A 195 -0.14 11.63 -9.28
N TYR A 196 0.30 10.55 -8.62
CA TYR A 196 1.62 10.50 -7.99
C TYR A 196 2.45 9.36 -8.56
N ARG A 197 3.60 9.70 -9.19
CA ARG A 197 4.51 8.75 -9.85
C ARG A 197 4.96 7.63 -8.92
N GLU A 198 5.13 7.93 -7.64
CA GLU A 198 5.65 6.98 -6.66
C GLU A 198 4.74 5.75 -6.47
N ASN A 199 3.43 5.89 -6.66
CA ASN A 199 2.53 4.73 -6.65
C ASN A 199 2.76 3.83 -7.86
N LEU A 200 2.98 4.41 -9.05
CA LEU A 200 3.28 3.63 -10.25
C LEU A 200 4.66 2.98 -10.17
N ASP A 201 5.64 3.67 -9.60
CA ASP A 201 7.01 3.17 -9.43
C ASP A 201 7.09 1.95 -8.51
N LEU A 202 6.15 1.84 -7.57
CA LEU A 202 6.03 0.72 -6.63
C LEU A 202 5.05 -0.35 -7.11
N ILE A 203 3.90 0.02 -7.68
CA ILE A 203 2.86 -0.93 -8.09
C ILE A 203 3.13 -1.55 -9.47
N GLY A 204 3.73 -0.78 -10.39
CA GLY A 204 4.00 -1.20 -11.76
C GLY A 204 4.71 -2.55 -11.90
N PRO A 205 5.79 -2.82 -11.15
CA PRO A 205 6.48 -4.11 -11.20
C PRO A 205 5.60 -5.30 -10.81
N TYR A 206 4.70 -5.13 -9.83
CA TYR A 206 3.73 -6.17 -9.48
C TYR A 206 2.73 -6.39 -10.60
N VAL A 207 2.20 -5.32 -11.20
CA VAL A 207 1.23 -5.43 -12.31
C VAL A 207 1.84 -6.22 -13.46
N ILE A 208 3.06 -5.87 -13.89
CA ILE A 208 3.74 -6.55 -15.01
C ILE A 208 4.07 -8.01 -14.63
N GLY A 209 4.58 -8.26 -13.42
CA GLY A 209 4.91 -9.62 -12.96
C GLY A 209 3.69 -10.50 -12.81
N SER A 210 2.58 -9.98 -12.25
CA SER A 210 1.32 -10.71 -12.13
C SER A 210 0.68 -10.98 -13.49
N LEU A 211 0.74 -10.05 -14.44
CA LEU A 211 0.28 -10.27 -15.81
C LEU A 211 1.10 -11.36 -16.51
N ALA A 212 2.43 -11.37 -16.33
CA ALA A 212 3.29 -12.41 -16.87
C ALA A 212 2.91 -13.79 -16.31
N ILE A 213 2.79 -13.91 -14.98
CA ILE A 213 2.36 -15.15 -14.32
C ILE A 213 1.00 -15.61 -14.84
N MET A 214 0.00 -14.72 -14.86
CA MET A 214 -1.36 -15.05 -15.28
C MET A 214 -1.40 -15.56 -16.71
N LEU A 215 -0.68 -14.90 -17.63
CA LEU A 215 -0.63 -15.30 -19.03
C LEU A 215 0.03 -16.67 -19.22
N THR A 216 1.14 -16.92 -18.54
CA THR A 216 1.84 -18.21 -18.64
C THR A 216 1.01 -19.34 -18.04
N LEU A 217 0.39 -19.12 -16.88
CA LEU A 217 -0.50 -20.11 -16.27
C LEU A 217 -1.69 -20.42 -17.18
N TRP A 218 -2.28 -19.40 -17.82
CA TRP A 218 -3.35 -19.58 -18.78
C TRP A 218 -2.93 -20.43 -19.98
N LYS A 219 -1.69 -20.31 -20.45
CA LYS A 219 -1.15 -21.12 -21.55
C LYS A 219 -0.81 -22.56 -21.16
N MET A 220 -0.60 -22.81 -19.87
CA MET A 220 -0.27 -24.15 -19.35
C MET A 220 -1.50 -24.99 -19.05
N LEU A 221 -2.65 -24.35 -18.84
CA LEU A 221 -3.97 -24.96 -18.70
C LEU A 221 -4.55 -25.36 -20.06
#